data_AF-A0A2I1D0G6-F1
#
_entry.id   AF-A0A2I1D0G6-F1
#
_cell.length_a   1.000
_cell.length_b   1.000
_cell.length_c   1.000
_cell.angle_alpha   90.00
_cell.angle_beta   90.00
_cell.angle_gamma   90.00
#
_symmetry.space_group_name_H-M   'P 1'
#
loop_
_entity.id
_entity.type
_entity.pdbx_description
1 polymer ?
#
loop_
_entity_poly.entity_id
_entity_poly.type
_entity_poly.pdbx_seq_one_letter_code
_entity_poly.pdbx_strand_id
1 'polypeptide(L)'
;MPISDHAPRLNFLKDSASSLASLSPSTAAHLMAVHHHIFHEECRPLNSRLQENYCGACGSPRKPEWTKTRKVHPKPAKKTKTQGATVYTCLRCHSRTVKPGRKDSLPTRVTKVATNASASASPVDSPGVPLPDDRKVVDNASSKKRAKARKQGGLQALMASKQKTQNNTSSLDLFDFLQQ
;
A
#
# COMPACT_ATOMS: atom_id res chain seq x y z
N MET A 1 13.70 16.97 -23.70
CA MET A 1 13.02 16.25 -24.81
C MET A 1 11.94 15.42 -24.17
N PRO A 2 10.72 15.36 -24.70
CA PRO A 2 9.65 14.60 -24.07
C PRO A 2 10.04 13.11 -23.92
N ILE A 3 9.61 12.48 -22.81
CA ILE A 3 9.93 11.08 -22.47
C ILE A 3 9.57 10.05 -23.56
N SER A 4 8.62 10.39 -24.45
CA SER A 4 8.27 9.59 -25.63
C SER A 4 9.47 9.36 -26.55
N ASP A 5 10.34 10.35 -26.70
CA ASP A 5 11.53 10.27 -27.56
C ASP A 5 12.59 9.34 -26.95
N HIS A 6 12.54 9.16 -25.63
CA HIS A 6 13.41 8.25 -24.89
C HIS A 6 12.85 6.83 -24.77
N ALA A 7 11.62 6.55 -25.24
CA ALA A 7 11.02 5.21 -25.15
C ALA A 7 11.91 4.07 -25.68
N PRO A 8 12.50 4.13 -26.90
CA PRO A 8 13.37 3.07 -27.38
C PRO A 8 14.64 2.93 -26.53
N ARG A 9 15.21 4.06 -26.07
CA ARG A 9 16.39 4.08 -25.20
C ARG A 9 16.11 3.47 -23.83
N LEU A 10 14.97 3.78 -23.22
CA LEU A 10 14.57 3.24 -21.91
C LEU A 10 14.35 1.74 -21.98
N ASN A 11 13.71 1.25 -23.04
CA ASN A 11 13.54 -0.19 -23.26
C ASN A 11 14.89 -0.88 -23.45
N PHE A 12 15.76 -0.34 -24.32
CA PHE A 12 17.11 -0.87 -24.51
C PHE A 12 17.89 -0.93 -23.19
N LEU A 13 17.93 0.16 -22.41
CA LEU A 13 18.65 0.19 -21.13
C LEU A 13 18.14 -0.86 -20.15
N LYS A 14 16.83 -1.04 -20.07
CA LYS A 14 16.19 -2.03 -19.20
C LYS A 14 16.50 -3.46 -19.66
N ASP A 15 16.40 -3.74 -20.95
CA ASP A 15 16.58 -5.08 -21.49
C ASP A 15 18.06 -5.50 -21.42
N SER A 16 18.98 -4.60 -21.79
CA SER A 16 20.42 -4.81 -21.62
C SER A 16 20.81 -4.99 -20.15
N ALA A 17 20.24 -4.19 -19.23
CA ALA A 17 20.50 -4.37 -17.81
C ALA A 17 20.02 -5.74 -17.31
N SER A 18 18.87 -6.22 -17.79
CA SER A 18 18.32 -7.52 -17.40
C SER A 18 19.17 -8.68 -17.89
N SER A 19 19.68 -8.60 -19.13
CA SER A 19 20.59 -9.60 -19.71
C SER A 19 21.93 -9.66 -18.98
N LEU A 20 22.47 -8.50 -18.61
CA LEU A 20 23.76 -8.40 -17.91
C LEU A 20 23.66 -8.66 -16.40
N ALA A 21 22.46 -8.75 -15.81
CA ALA A 21 22.29 -8.83 -14.37
C ALA A 21 22.87 -10.10 -13.71
N SER A 22 23.12 -11.16 -14.47
CA SER A 22 23.81 -12.38 -14.00
C SER A 22 25.33 -12.29 -14.19
N LEU A 23 25.78 -11.77 -15.33
CA LEU A 23 27.20 -11.72 -15.71
C LEU A 23 27.94 -10.57 -15.03
N SER A 24 27.32 -9.39 -14.99
CA SER A 24 27.88 -8.19 -14.39
C SER A 24 26.77 -7.36 -13.73
N PRO A 25 26.46 -7.63 -12.44
CA PRO A 25 25.50 -6.83 -11.69
C PRO A 25 25.96 -5.38 -11.54
N SER A 26 27.26 -5.11 -11.68
CA SER A 26 27.80 -3.76 -11.61
C SER A 26 27.35 -2.91 -12.81
N THR A 27 27.51 -3.43 -14.03
CA THR A 27 27.14 -2.74 -15.27
C THR A 27 25.63 -2.67 -15.44
N ALA A 28 24.91 -3.74 -15.12
CA ALA A 28 23.45 -3.74 -15.12
C ALA A 28 22.88 -2.61 -14.24
N ALA A 29 23.45 -2.40 -13.06
CA ALA A 29 23.04 -1.30 -12.20
C ALA A 29 23.34 0.07 -12.79
N HIS A 30 24.49 0.24 -13.46
CA HIS A 30 24.84 1.49 -14.11
C HIS A 30 23.84 1.84 -15.23
N LEU A 31 23.51 0.88 -16.09
CA LEU A 31 22.48 1.05 -17.13
C LEU A 31 21.13 1.43 -16.50
N MET A 32 20.77 0.82 -15.38
CA MET A 32 19.54 1.16 -14.67
C MET A 32 19.59 2.52 -13.96
N ALA A 33 20.74 2.95 -13.48
CA ALA A 33 20.94 4.29 -12.92
C ALA A 33 20.73 5.36 -14.01
N VAL A 34 21.26 5.13 -15.22
CA VAL A 34 21.02 6.02 -16.38
C VAL A 34 19.53 6.03 -16.75
N HIS A 35 18.88 4.87 -16.77
CA HIS A 35 17.43 4.80 -16.98
C HIS A 35 16.68 5.60 -15.91
N HIS A 36 17.01 5.45 -14.62
CA HIS A 36 16.35 6.18 -13.55
C HIS A 36 16.57 7.69 -13.65
N HIS A 37 17.78 8.11 -14.03
CA HIS A 37 18.10 9.53 -14.25
C HIS A 37 17.15 10.17 -15.27
N ILE A 38 16.88 9.51 -16.41
CA ILE A 38 15.91 9.99 -17.40
C ILE A 38 14.51 10.18 -16.79
N PHE A 39 14.07 9.30 -15.89
CA PHE A 39 12.79 9.46 -15.19
C PHE A 39 12.81 10.65 -14.21
N HIS A 40 13.94 10.89 -13.56
CA HIS A 40 14.11 12.01 -12.63
C HIS A 40 14.11 13.37 -13.33
N GLU A 41 14.80 13.49 -14.47
CA GLU A 41 14.78 14.71 -15.30
C GLU A 41 13.36 15.08 -15.72
N GLU A 42 12.55 14.07 -16.08
CA GLU A 42 11.14 14.25 -16.47
C GLU A 42 10.17 14.30 -15.27
N CYS A 43 10.69 14.36 -14.02
CA CYS A 43 9.93 14.39 -12.77
C CYS A 43 8.87 13.27 -12.64
N ARG A 44 9.11 12.10 -13.27
CA ARG A 44 8.18 10.97 -13.22
C ARG A 44 8.60 9.93 -12.19
N PRO A 45 7.63 9.37 -11.44
CA PRO A 45 7.93 8.26 -10.53
C PRO A 45 8.27 6.99 -11.31
N LEU A 46 9.20 6.20 -10.76
CA LEU A 46 9.53 4.87 -11.27
C LEU A 46 8.32 3.93 -11.16
N ASN A 47 8.13 3.07 -12.17
CA ASN A 47 7.08 2.04 -12.15
C ASN A 47 7.26 1.12 -10.92
N SER A 48 6.15 0.72 -10.29
CA SER A 48 6.15 -0.20 -9.15
C SER A 48 6.95 -1.47 -9.44
N ARG A 49 6.76 -2.10 -10.62
CA ARG A 49 7.49 -3.29 -11.06
C ARG A 49 9.01 -3.08 -11.06
N LEU A 50 9.46 -1.89 -11.48
CA LEU A 50 10.86 -1.54 -11.53
C LEU A 50 11.42 -1.33 -10.12
N GLN A 51 10.65 -0.68 -9.23
CA GLN A 51 11.01 -0.53 -7.83
C GLN A 51 11.07 -1.86 -7.06
N GLU A 52 10.39 -2.91 -7.51
CA GLU A 52 10.48 -4.26 -6.91
C GLU A 52 11.71 -5.04 -7.35
N ASN A 53 12.20 -4.77 -8.56
CA ASN A 53 13.30 -5.51 -9.17
C ASN A 53 14.64 -4.78 -9.06
N TYR A 54 14.64 -3.46 -8.89
CA TYR A 54 15.85 -2.64 -8.87
C TYR A 54 15.82 -1.59 -7.74
N CYS A 55 17.00 -1.21 -7.27
CA CYS A 55 17.16 -0.12 -6.32
C CYS A 55 16.83 1.22 -6.98
N GLY A 56 15.91 1.99 -6.40
CA GLY A 56 15.52 3.30 -6.94
C GLY A 56 16.67 4.31 -7.02
N ALA A 57 17.67 4.21 -6.13
CA ALA A 57 18.79 5.15 -6.09
C ALA A 57 19.92 4.80 -7.09
N CYS A 58 20.49 3.59 -6.99
CA CYS A 58 21.67 3.22 -7.79
C CYS A 58 21.39 2.22 -8.91
N GLY A 59 20.14 1.81 -9.11
CA GLY A 59 19.77 0.86 -10.17
C GLY A 59 20.16 -0.61 -9.92
N SER A 60 20.77 -0.96 -8.77
CA SER A 60 21.21 -2.34 -8.53
C SER A 60 20.05 -3.34 -8.55
N PRO A 61 20.19 -4.53 -9.17
CA PRO A 61 19.16 -5.55 -9.13
C PRO A 61 18.90 -6.04 -7.69
N ARG A 62 17.63 -6.16 -7.33
CA ARG A 62 17.17 -6.63 -6.02
C ARG A 62 17.16 -8.15 -5.99
N LYS A 63 18.36 -8.70 -5.81
CA LYS A 63 18.58 -10.12 -5.50
C LYS A 63 18.92 -10.28 -4.01
N PRO A 64 18.66 -11.45 -3.40
CA PRO A 64 18.96 -11.69 -1.98
C PRO A 64 20.44 -11.46 -1.62
N GLU A 65 21.34 -11.70 -2.57
CA GLU A 65 22.79 -11.46 -2.44
C GLU A 65 23.14 -9.97 -2.30
N TRP A 66 22.37 -9.08 -2.92
CA TRP A 66 22.70 -7.65 -3.07
C TRP A 66 21.69 -6.72 -2.36
N THR A 67 20.64 -7.29 -1.77
CA THR A 67 19.57 -6.55 -1.11
C THR A 67 19.13 -7.26 0.17
N LYS A 68 19.22 -6.55 1.29
CA LYS A 68 18.72 -7.01 2.59
C LYS A 68 17.25 -6.65 2.74
N THR A 69 16.41 -7.65 2.98
CA THR A 69 14.97 -7.46 3.20
C THR A 69 14.65 -7.63 4.68
N ARG A 70 13.91 -6.68 5.27
CA ARG A 70 13.42 -6.72 6.65
C ARG A 70 11.91 -6.52 6.68
N LYS A 71 11.18 -7.43 7.31
CA LYS A 71 9.75 -7.26 7.58
C LYS A 71 9.58 -6.54 8.91
N VAL A 72 8.84 -5.44 8.91
CA VAL A 72 8.49 -4.65 10.07
C VAL A 72 7.04 -4.95 10.41
N HIS A 73 6.82 -5.56 11.56
CA HIS A 73 5.48 -5.82 12.08
C HIS A 73 5.02 -4.62 12.93
N PRO A 74 3.75 -4.21 12.81
CA PRO A 74 3.23 -3.13 13.64
C PRO A 74 3.16 -3.59 15.09
N LYS A 75 3.48 -2.70 16.03
CA LYS A 75 3.29 -2.96 17.46
C LYS A 75 1.79 -3.16 17.74
N PRO A 76 1.40 -4.12 18.61
CA PRO A 76 0.00 -4.40 18.92
C PRO A 76 -0.57 -3.31 19.85
N ALA A 77 -0.73 -2.10 19.34
CA ALA A 77 -1.34 -1.00 20.07
C ALA A 77 -2.56 -0.52 19.28
N LYS A 78 -3.73 -1.03 19.68
CA LYS A 78 -5.10 -0.73 19.17
C LYS A 78 -5.54 -1.58 17.97
N LYS A 79 -6.84 -1.91 17.99
CA LYS A 79 -7.60 -2.90 17.18
C LYS A 79 -7.69 -2.60 15.68
N THR A 80 -6.70 -1.94 15.09
CA THR A 80 -6.62 -1.69 13.65
C THR A 80 -5.77 -2.77 13.00
N LYS A 81 -6.33 -3.51 12.05
CA LYS A 81 -5.60 -4.42 11.14
C LYS A 81 -4.67 -3.61 10.23
N THR A 82 -3.62 -3.00 10.79
CA THR A 82 -2.53 -2.42 10.01
C THR A 82 -1.65 -3.57 9.56
N GLN A 83 -1.44 -3.69 8.24
CA GLN A 83 -0.44 -4.61 7.74
C GLN A 83 0.96 -4.04 7.99
N GLY A 84 1.94 -4.92 8.22
CA GLY A 84 3.34 -4.53 8.39
C GLY A 84 3.93 -3.88 7.13
N ALA A 85 5.19 -3.48 7.20
CA ALA A 85 5.92 -2.93 6.05
C ALA A 85 7.15 -3.79 5.74
N THR A 86 7.48 -3.94 4.46
CA THR A 86 8.71 -4.60 4.02
C THR A 86 9.73 -3.53 3.64
N VAL A 87 10.84 -3.49 4.36
CA VAL A 87 11.96 -2.57 4.13
C VAL A 87 13.04 -3.31 3.35
N TYR A 88 13.39 -2.78 2.19
CA TYR A 88 14.50 -3.26 1.39
C TYR A 88 15.69 -2.31 1.54
N THR A 89 16.87 -2.84 1.83
CA THR A 89 18.11 -2.08 1.92
C THR A 89 19.06 -2.58 0.83
N CYS A 90 19.47 -1.69 -0.07
CA CYS A 90 20.47 -2.00 -1.09
C CYS A 90 21.84 -2.14 -0.42
N LEU A 91 22.60 -3.21 -0.71
CA LEU A 91 23.94 -3.41 -0.14
C LEU A 91 25.04 -2.67 -0.92
N ARG A 92 24.71 -2.11 -2.09
CA ARG A 92 25.64 -1.31 -2.89
C ARG A 92 25.68 0.17 -2.49
N CYS A 93 24.51 0.79 -2.31
CA CYS A 93 24.39 2.21 -1.98
C CYS A 93 23.75 2.48 -0.61
N HIS A 94 23.39 1.44 0.15
CA HIS A 94 22.74 1.53 1.48
C HIS A 94 21.39 2.25 1.51
N SER A 95 20.84 2.61 0.35
CA SER A 95 19.52 3.24 0.23
C SER A 95 18.42 2.29 0.70
N ARG A 96 17.47 2.84 1.47
CA ARG A 96 16.34 2.11 2.04
C ARG A 96 15.07 2.41 1.26
N THR A 97 14.31 1.39 0.90
CA THR A 97 12.99 1.50 0.27
C THR A 97 11.96 0.81 1.15
N VAL A 98 10.95 1.53 1.58
CA VAL A 98 9.88 1.00 2.42
C VAL A 98 8.66 0.71 1.55
N LYS A 99 8.23 -0.55 1.52
CA LYS A 99 6.96 -0.94 0.91
C LYS A 99 5.93 -1.21 2.01
N PRO A 100 4.82 -0.46 2.05
CA PRO A 100 3.73 -0.79 2.96
C PRO A 100 3.12 -2.14 2.57
N GLY A 101 2.73 -2.94 3.55
CA GLY A 101 1.98 -4.17 3.32
C GLY A 101 0.65 -3.85 2.67
N ARG A 102 0.34 -4.53 1.56
CA ARG A 102 -0.92 -4.31 0.84
C ARG A 102 -2.05 -4.96 1.62
N LYS A 103 -2.96 -4.15 2.17
CA LYS A 103 -4.26 -4.62 2.66
C LYS A 103 -4.84 -5.56 1.61
N ASP A 104 -5.00 -6.84 1.95
CA ASP A 104 -5.73 -7.79 1.11
C ASP A 104 -7.14 -7.23 0.97
N SER A 105 -7.39 -6.51 -0.13
CA SER A 105 -8.73 -6.33 -0.62
C SER A 105 -9.19 -7.73 -0.99
N LEU A 106 -9.95 -8.35 -0.09
CA LEU A 106 -10.68 -9.57 -0.31
C LEU A 106 -11.25 -9.56 -1.74
N PRO A 107 -11.14 -10.65 -2.51
CA PRO A 107 -11.76 -10.70 -3.82
C PRO A 107 -13.26 -10.43 -3.63
N THR A 108 -13.75 -9.34 -4.23
CA THR A 108 -15.18 -9.10 -4.40
C THR A 108 -15.74 -10.37 -5.02
N ARG A 109 -16.50 -11.13 -4.22
CA ARG A 109 -17.24 -12.30 -4.67
C ARG A 109 -18.14 -11.80 -5.79
N VAL A 110 -17.76 -12.10 -7.03
CA VAL A 110 -18.59 -11.87 -8.21
C VAL A 110 -19.84 -12.68 -7.94
N THR A 111 -20.93 -12.00 -7.61
CA THR A 111 -22.26 -12.58 -7.51
C THR A 111 -22.55 -13.10 -8.91
N LYS A 112 -22.45 -14.42 -9.10
CA LYS A 112 -22.87 -15.06 -10.34
C LYS A 112 -24.36 -14.74 -10.50
N VAL A 113 -24.67 -13.87 -11.44
CA VAL A 113 -26.03 -13.71 -11.97
C VAL A 113 -26.36 -15.04 -12.63
N ALA A 114 -27.25 -15.80 -12.00
CA ALA A 114 -27.77 -17.03 -12.58
C ALA A 114 -28.70 -16.63 -13.73
N THR A 115 -28.26 -16.90 -14.96
CA THR A 115 -29.08 -16.92 -16.16
C THR A 115 -30.02 -18.14 -16.09
N ASN A 116 -31.32 -17.89 -16.15
CA ASN A 116 -32.35 -18.91 -16.34
C ASN A 116 -32.15 -19.64 -17.67
N ALA A 117 -32.08 -20.97 -17.64
CA ALA A 117 -32.42 -21.83 -18.78
C ALA A 117 -32.88 -23.21 -18.24
N SER A 118 -34.02 -23.64 -18.76
CA SER A 118 -34.82 -24.81 -18.38
C SER A 118 -34.21 -26.16 -18.75
N ALA A 119 -34.56 -27.22 -18.00
CA ALA A 119 -35.16 -28.49 -18.50
C ALA A 119 -34.81 -29.74 -17.64
N SER A 120 -35.86 -30.34 -17.09
CA SER A 120 -36.18 -31.78 -17.08
C SER A 120 -35.41 -32.82 -16.22
N ALA A 121 -36.25 -33.61 -15.51
CA ALA A 121 -36.12 -35.02 -15.09
C ALA A 121 -35.70 -35.34 -13.63
N SER A 122 -36.69 -35.86 -12.87
CA SER A 122 -36.63 -36.65 -11.62
C SER A 122 -36.27 -38.13 -11.91
N PRO A 123 -36.24 -39.10 -10.95
CA PRO A 123 -36.36 -39.08 -9.47
C PRO A 123 -35.13 -39.78 -8.77
N VAL A 124 -34.99 -39.93 -7.44
CA VAL A 124 -35.35 -41.11 -6.61
C VAL A 124 -35.09 -40.82 -5.09
N ASP A 125 -36.12 -41.03 -4.26
CA ASP A 125 -36.23 -41.61 -2.89
C ASP A 125 -35.39 -41.20 -1.63
N SER A 126 -36.08 -40.51 -0.68
CA SER A 126 -36.29 -40.73 0.80
C SER A 126 -35.15 -41.02 1.83
N PRO A 127 -35.36 -40.90 3.17
CA PRO A 127 -35.98 -39.83 3.99
C PRO A 127 -35.22 -39.50 5.33
N GLY A 128 -35.54 -38.40 6.04
CA GLY A 128 -35.06 -38.20 7.44
C GLY A 128 -35.37 -36.86 8.16
N VAL A 129 -36.55 -36.77 8.79
CA VAL A 129 -36.98 -36.17 10.11
C VAL A 129 -36.57 -34.72 10.56
N PRO A 130 -37.45 -33.94 11.26
CA PRO A 130 -37.38 -32.47 11.39
C PRO A 130 -37.21 -31.84 12.82
N LEU A 131 -36.83 -30.53 12.84
CA LEU A 131 -37.08 -29.42 13.85
C LEU A 131 -36.41 -29.49 15.26
N PRO A 132 -36.37 -28.41 16.11
CA PRO A 132 -36.79 -26.97 16.00
C PRO A 132 -35.68 -25.93 16.42
N ASP A 133 -35.65 -24.68 15.93
CA ASP A 133 -36.28 -23.40 16.39
C ASP A 133 -35.81 -22.80 17.74
N ASP A 134 -35.28 -21.57 17.71
CA ASP A 134 -35.61 -20.43 18.59
C ASP A 134 -34.67 -19.22 18.30
N ARG A 135 -35.17 -18.17 17.65
CA ARG A 135 -34.52 -16.84 17.68
C ARG A 135 -35.53 -15.72 17.92
N LYS A 136 -35.64 -15.35 19.20
CA LYS A 136 -36.25 -14.13 19.72
C LYS A 136 -35.78 -12.86 19.00
N VAL A 137 -36.76 -12.09 18.55
CA VAL A 137 -36.70 -10.66 18.20
C VAL A 137 -36.82 -9.85 19.50
N VAL A 138 -35.93 -8.88 19.76
CA VAL A 138 -36.20 -7.76 20.68
C VAL A 138 -35.55 -6.44 20.19
N ASP A 139 -36.42 -5.43 20.18
CA ASP A 139 -36.38 -4.00 19.85
C ASP A 139 -35.14 -3.12 20.12
N ASN A 140 -34.89 -2.23 19.16
CA ASN A 140 -33.92 -1.13 19.19
C ASN A 140 -34.61 0.23 19.42
N ALA A 141 -34.97 0.54 20.67
CA ALA A 141 -35.57 1.83 21.04
C ALA A 141 -34.56 2.85 21.65
N SER A 142 -33.28 2.51 21.82
CA SER A 142 -32.29 3.35 22.53
C SER A 142 -31.30 4.12 21.64
N SER A 143 -31.41 4.00 20.31
CA SER A 143 -30.44 4.59 19.35
C SER A 143 -30.65 6.10 19.09
N LYS A 144 -31.90 6.56 19.07
CA LYS A 144 -32.22 7.98 18.74
C LYS A 144 -31.83 8.98 19.83
N LYS A 145 -31.88 8.62 21.12
CA LYS A 145 -31.50 9.52 22.23
C LYS A 145 -29.99 9.81 22.30
N ARG A 146 -29.14 8.84 21.95
CA ARG A 146 -27.66 9.01 21.95
C ARG A 146 -27.14 9.90 20.83
N ALA A 147 -27.84 9.97 19.70
CA ALA A 147 -27.44 10.83 18.58
C ALA A 147 -27.60 12.32 18.90
N LYS A 148 -28.60 12.69 19.72
CA LYS A 148 -28.89 14.09 20.07
C LYS A 148 -27.87 14.65 21.10
N ALA A 149 -27.47 13.85 22.08
CA ALA A 149 -26.45 14.23 23.07
C ALA A 149 -25.06 14.47 22.43
N ARG A 150 -24.70 13.73 21.36
CA ARG A 150 -23.45 13.93 20.63
C ARG A 150 -23.40 15.24 19.84
N LYS A 151 -24.56 15.78 19.42
CA LYS A 151 -24.63 17.03 18.66
C LYS A 151 -24.50 18.28 19.56
N GLN A 152 -24.95 18.23 20.81
CA GLN A 152 -24.91 19.38 21.70
C GLN A 152 -23.57 19.56 22.44
N GLY A 153 -22.77 18.50 22.60
CA GLY A 153 -21.44 18.60 23.24
C GLY A 153 -20.25 18.84 22.31
N GLY A 154 -20.46 18.83 20.98
CA GLY A 154 -19.36 18.86 20.00
C GLY A 154 -18.70 20.23 19.83
N LEU A 155 -19.46 21.32 20.00
CA LEU A 155 -18.96 22.67 19.71
C LEU A 155 -17.96 23.17 20.76
N GLN A 156 -18.17 22.84 22.03
CA GLN A 156 -17.27 23.24 23.13
C GLN A 156 -15.93 22.48 23.05
N ALA A 157 -15.93 21.23 22.58
CA ALA A 157 -14.72 20.44 22.36
C ALA A 157 -13.82 21.01 21.24
N LEU A 158 -14.40 21.69 20.25
CA LEU A 158 -13.65 22.37 19.19
C LEU A 158 -12.97 23.67 19.67
N MET A 159 -13.50 24.33 20.70
CA MET A 159 -12.84 25.52 21.27
C MET A 159 -11.64 25.12 22.15
N ALA A 160 -11.74 24.02 22.90
CA ALA A 160 -10.63 23.52 23.72
C ALA A 160 -9.46 22.97 22.89
N SER A 161 -9.69 22.46 21.66
CA SER A 161 -8.60 21.98 20.80
C SER A 161 -7.76 23.12 20.22
N LYS A 162 -8.33 24.32 20.01
CA LYS A 162 -7.59 25.49 19.54
C LYS A 162 -6.60 26.02 20.58
N GLN A 163 -6.92 25.97 21.87
CA GLN A 163 -6.01 26.40 22.94
C GLN A 163 -4.80 25.47 23.12
N LYS A 164 -4.92 24.18 22.78
CA LYS A 164 -3.80 23.24 22.91
C LYS A 164 -2.74 23.40 21.82
N THR A 165 -3.07 24.04 20.69
CA THR A 165 -2.14 24.29 19.58
C THR A 165 -1.25 25.53 19.84
N GLN A 166 -1.60 26.40 20.79
CA GLN A 166 -0.79 27.58 21.14
C GLN A 166 0.29 27.31 22.20
N ASN A 167 0.23 26.19 22.94
CA ASN A 167 1.16 25.92 24.05
C ASN A 167 2.17 24.80 23.77
N ASN A 168 2.37 24.46 22.50
CA ASN A 168 3.37 23.47 22.08
C ASN A 168 3.98 23.85 20.72
N THR A 169 4.35 25.12 20.58
CA THR A 169 5.17 25.63 19.48
C THR A 169 6.63 25.35 19.79
N SER A 170 7.07 24.10 19.60
CA SER A 170 8.45 23.87 19.15
C SER A 170 8.51 24.28 17.67
N SER A 171 8.38 25.58 17.41
CA SER A 171 8.60 26.20 16.11
C SER A 171 10.11 26.24 15.90
N LEU A 172 10.63 25.30 15.12
CA LEU A 172 11.91 25.48 14.44
C LEU A 172 11.65 26.55 13.38
N ASP A 173 11.84 27.81 13.77
CA ASP A 173 11.67 28.94 12.86
C ASP A 173 12.79 28.91 11.82
N LEU A 174 12.40 28.86 10.55
CA LEU A 174 13.31 28.73 9.41
C LEU A 174 14.30 29.91 9.30
N PHE A 175 14.00 31.01 9.98
CA PHE A 175 14.80 32.23 10.00
C PHE A 175 16.06 32.16 10.88
N ASP A 176 16.17 31.17 11.78
CA ASP A 176 17.35 30.97 12.63
C ASP A 176 18.58 30.47 11.84
N PHE A 177 18.35 29.80 10.69
CA PHE A 177 19.43 29.27 9.85
C PHE A 177 20.08 30.30 8.92
N LEU A 178 19.50 31.50 8.78
CA LEU A 178 19.96 32.50 7.81
C LEU A 178 20.93 33.54 8.40
N GLN A 179 21.32 33.39 9.66
CA GLN A 179 22.16 34.33 10.41
C GLN A 179 23.61 33.89 10.62
N GLN A 180 24.12 32.95 9.81
CA GLN A 180 25.55 32.60 9.78
C GLN A 180 26.17 32.87 8.42
#